data_AF-A0A661K056-F1
#
_entry.id   AF-A0A661K056-F1
#
_cell.length_a   1.000
_cell.length_b   1.000
_cell.length_c   1.000
_cell.angle_alpha   90.00
_cell.angle_beta   90.00
_cell.angle_gamma   90.00
#
_symmetry.space_group_name_H-M   'P 1'
#
loop_
_entity.id
_entity.type
_entity.pdbx_description
1 polymer ?
#
loop_
_entity_poly.entity_id
_entity_poly.type
_entity_poly.pdbx_seq_one_letter_code
_entity_poly.pdbx_strand_id
1 'polypeptide(L)'
;FPTLHYQNGGVETDPWGRTNVEGLWVAGEVSGGVHGKNRLMGNSTLDCMVFGRRAGISAAEYVKKAKPGRLTLEHLKGYVRMLQEAGIKPKRRAPMLLPDYRGKAVLARTVDLF
;
A
#
# COMPACT_ATOMS: atom_id res chain seq x y z
N PHE A 1 0.60 25.51 -11.93
CA PHE A 1 -0.62 24.73 -11.65
C PHE A 1 -0.32 23.74 -10.54
N PRO A 2 -1.18 23.56 -9.52
CA PRO A 2 -0.95 22.60 -8.44
C PRO A 2 -0.99 21.16 -8.97
N THR A 3 -0.04 20.33 -8.56
CA THR A 3 0.04 18.91 -8.93
C THR A 3 0.03 18.04 -7.70
N LEU A 4 -0.49 16.82 -7.83
CA LEU A 4 -0.34 15.80 -6.79
C LEU A 4 1.15 15.49 -6.64
N HIS A 5 1.66 15.61 -5.42
CA HIS A 5 3.09 15.54 -5.15
C HIS A 5 3.49 14.40 -4.21
N TYR A 6 2.69 14.12 -3.18
CA TYR A 6 3.02 13.13 -2.16
C TYR A 6 1.78 12.53 -1.52
N GLN A 7 1.85 11.26 -1.14
CA GLN A 7 0.79 10.52 -0.46
C GLN A 7 1.15 10.34 1.02
N ASN A 8 0.49 11.08 1.92
CA ASN A 8 0.75 10.98 3.37
C ASN A 8 0.10 9.75 4.03
N GLY A 9 -0.94 9.22 3.39
CA GLY A 9 -1.64 8.01 3.83
C GLY A 9 -1.05 6.77 3.18
N GLY A 10 -1.39 5.60 3.71
CA GLY A 10 -0.84 4.36 3.23
C GLY A 10 -1.24 3.20 4.13
N VAL A 11 -0.50 2.11 4.04
CA VAL A 11 -0.68 0.93 4.89
C VAL A 11 -0.28 1.27 6.32
N GLU A 12 -1.13 0.90 7.28
CA GLU A 12 -0.84 1.03 8.71
C GLU A 12 0.29 0.07 9.11
N THR A 13 1.26 0.59 9.87
CA THR A 13 2.39 -0.21 10.35
C THR A 13 2.75 0.11 11.79
N ASP A 14 3.37 -0.86 12.46
CA ASP A 14 4.08 -0.61 13.70
C ASP A 14 5.39 0.20 13.45
N PRO A 15 6.07 0.69 14.50
CA PRO A 15 7.33 1.44 14.35
C PRO A 15 8.49 0.68 13.69
N TRP A 16 8.33 -0.63 13.44
CA TRP A 16 9.26 -1.53 12.78
C TRP A 16 8.82 -1.91 11.35
N GLY A 17 7.78 -1.26 10.82
CA GLY A 17 7.27 -1.47 9.48
C GLY A 17 6.40 -2.72 9.32
N ARG A 18 6.00 -3.39 10.40
CA ARG A 18 5.12 -4.58 10.32
C ARG A 18 3.70 -4.15 10.04
N THR A 19 3.06 -4.82 9.09
CA THR A 19 1.63 -4.68 8.85
C THR A 19 0.82 -5.60 9.76
N ASN A 20 -0.51 -5.53 9.68
CA ASN A 20 -1.40 -6.53 10.31
C ASN A 20 -1.39 -7.90 9.61
N VAL A 21 -0.70 -8.02 8.47
CA VAL A 21 -0.48 -9.29 7.77
C VAL A 21 0.87 -9.85 8.19
N GLU A 22 0.86 -11.03 8.79
CA GLU A 22 2.08 -11.71 9.21
C GLU A 22 3.02 -11.95 8.01
N GLY A 23 4.30 -11.67 8.20
CA GLY A 23 5.28 -11.83 7.13
C GLY A 23 5.31 -10.68 6.11
N LEU A 24 4.53 -9.61 6.30
CA LEU A 24 4.49 -8.45 5.41
C LEU A 24 4.95 -7.17 6.12
N TRP A 25 5.97 -6.53 5.53
CA TRP A 25 6.48 -5.22 5.93
C TRP A 25 6.30 -4.21 4.83
N VAL A 26 6.13 -2.94 5.21
CA VAL A 26 6.19 -1.80 4.30
C VAL A 26 6.97 -0.65 4.92
N ALA A 27 7.51 0.24 4.09
CA ALA A 27 8.21 1.46 4.52
C ALA A 27 8.22 2.52 3.42
N GLY A 28 8.40 3.78 3.80
CA GLY A 28 8.40 4.92 2.88
C GLY A 28 6.99 5.37 2.51
N GLU A 29 6.81 5.95 1.31
CA GLU A 29 5.55 6.58 0.90
C GLU A 29 4.34 5.63 0.83
N VAL A 30 4.57 4.30 0.75
CA VAL A 30 3.49 3.30 0.84
C VAL A 30 2.91 3.17 2.26
N SER A 31 3.67 3.58 3.29
CA SER A 31 3.27 3.52 4.68
C SER A 31 2.51 4.77 5.11
N GLY A 32 1.54 4.61 6.00
CA GLY A 32 0.75 5.73 6.54
C GLY A 32 1.14 6.10 7.98
N GLY A 33 0.71 7.28 8.41
CA GLY A 33 0.68 7.68 9.83
C GLY A 33 1.73 8.71 10.23
N VAL A 34 3.00 8.52 9.88
CA VAL A 34 4.14 9.36 10.32
C VAL A 34 3.95 10.84 9.98
N HIS A 35 3.39 11.12 8.80
CA HIS A 35 3.22 12.49 8.29
C HIS A 35 1.91 13.16 8.73
N GLY A 36 1.00 12.43 9.39
CA GLY A 36 -0.33 12.93 9.76
C GLY A 36 -1.09 13.52 8.57
N LYS A 37 -1.71 14.69 8.76
CA LYS A 37 -2.50 15.37 7.71
C LYS A 37 -1.63 16.10 6.69
N ASN A 38 -0.46 16.59 7.08
CA ASN A 38 0.41 17.37 6.21
C ASN A 38 1.88 17.04 6.48
N ARG A 39 2.56 16.54 5.45
CA ARG A 39 3.99 16.21 5.51
C ARG A 39 4.83 17.49 5.55
N LEU A 40 5.74 17.56 6.51
CA LEU A 40 6.75 18.62 6.57
C LEU A 40 7.88 18.40 5.55
N MET A 41 8.41 19.49 5.02
CA MET A 41 9.46 19.46 4.00
C MET A 41 10.67 18.63 4.46
N GLY A 42 11.25 17.83 3.56
CA GLY A 42 12.44 17.02 3.82
C GLY A 42 12.18 15.69 4.56
N ASN A 43 11.01 15.49 5.16
CA ASN A 43 10.73 14.28 5.94
C ASN A 43 10.44 13.03 5.09
N SER A 44 10.16 13.17 3.79
CA SER A 44 9.87 12.02 2.91
C SER A 44 11.09 11.12 2.71
N THR A 45 12.26 11.73 2.47
CA THR A 45 13.50 10.98 2.28
C THR A 45 13.96 10.35 3.60
N LEU A 46 13.81 11.08 4.70
CA LEU A 46 14.11 10.57 6.04
C LEU A 46 13.21 9.40 6.42
N ASP A 47 11.92 9.47 6.08
CA ASP A 47 10.96 8.38 6.27
C ASP A 47 11.44 7.11 5.55
N CYS A 48 11.71 7.21 4.24
CA CYS A 48 12.25 6.09 3.47
C CYS A 48 13.52 5.48 4.07
N MET A 49 14.48 6.30 4.51
CA MET A 49 15.75 5.82 5.08
C MET A 49 15.57 5.17 6.46
N VAL A 50 14.85 5.83 7.37
CA VAL A 50 14.69 5.38 8.76
C VAL A 50 13.78 4.17 8.83
N PHE A 51 12.57 4.26 8.27
CA PHE A 51 11.61 3.17 8.33
C PHE A 51 12.00 2.04 7.38
N GLY A 52 12.64 2.33 6.25
CA GLY A 52 13.22 1.31 5.37
C GLY A 52 14.27 0.47 6.09
N ARG A 53 15.21 1.11 6.81
CA ARG A 53 16.21 0.39 7.62
C ARG A 53 15.55 -0.44 8.72
N ARG A 54 14.55 0.10 9.43
CA ARG A 54 13.85 -0.63 10.51
C ARG A 54 13.08 -1.83 9.97
N ALA A 55 12.33 -1.65 8.89
CA ALA A 55 11.60 -2.71 8.21
C ALA A 55 12.55 -3.81 7.73
N GLY A 56 13.68 -3.44 7.12
CA GLY A 56 14.70 -4.39 6.68
C GLY A 56 15.27 -5.23 7.82
N ILE A 57 15.66 -4.60 8.93
CA ILE A 57 16.15 -5.32 10.13
C ILE A 57 15.06 -6.26 10.69
N SER A 58 13.84 -5.75 10.82
CA SER A 58 12.70 -6.50 11.38
C SER A 58 12.33 -7.71 10.52
N ALA A 59 12.28 -7.55 9.19
CA ALA A 59 12.02 -8.62 8.24
C ALA A 59 13.17 -9.65 8.21
N ALA A 60 14.42 -9.20 8.28
CA ALA A 60 15.59 -10.08 8.35
C ALA A 60 15.63 -10.92 9.63
N GLU A 61 15.18 -10.39 10.77
CA GLU A 61 15.05 -11.18 11.99
C GLU A 61 13.88 -12.16 11.94
N TYR A 62 12.77 -11.79 11.28
CA TYR A 62 11.64 -12.67 11.07
C TYR A 62 12.01 -13.86 10.18
N VAL A 63 12.66 -13.64 9.05
CA VAL A 63 12.95 -14.71 8.08
C VAL A 63 13.85 -15.81 8.64
N LYS A 64 14.73 -15.49 9.60
CA LYS A 64 15.55 -16.48 10.32
C LYS A 64 14.73 -17.52 11.08
N LYS A 65 13.51 -17.14 11.51
CA LYS A 65 12.60 -17.98 12.31
C LYS A 65 11.44 -18.52 11.47
N ALA A 66 11.14 -17.87 10.36
CA ALA A 66 10.02 -18.20 9.50
C ALA A 66 10.21 -19.57 8.84
N LYS A 67 9.13 -20.35 8.78
CA LYS A 67 9.06 -21.57 7.97
C LYS A 67 8.01 -21.33 6.88
N PRO A 68 8.42 -21.14 5.62
CA PRO A 68 7.45 -20.92 4.55
C PRO A 68 6.56 -22.15 4.41
N GLY A 69 5.24 -21.93 4.51
CA GLY A 69 4.24 -22.95 4.24
C GLY A 69 4.04 -23.17 2.73
N ARG A 70 3.09 -24.05 2.38
CA ARG A 70 2.66 -24.21 0.99
C ARG A 70 2.00 -22.92 0.51
N LEU A 71 2.43 -22.42 -0.65
CA LEU A 71 1.80 -21.26 -1.29
C LEU A 71 0.35 -21.60 -1.67
N THR A 72 -0.60 -20.77 -1.24
CA THR A 72 -2.02 -20.94 -1.56
C THR A 72 -2.70 -19.60 -1.82
N LEU A 73 -3.85 -19.65 -2.51
CA LEU A 73 -4.72 -18.51 -2.72
C LEU A 73 -5.97 -18.55 -1.80
N GLU A 74 -5.90 -19.30 -0.69
CA GLU A 74 -7.05 -19.46 0.22
C GLU A 74 -7.49 -18.11 0.82
N HIS A 75 -6.55 -17.20 1.09
CA HIS A 75 -6.88 -15.85 1.55
C HIS A 75 -7.71 -15.06 0.51
N LEU A 76 -7.45 -15.22 -0.79
CA LEU A 76 -8.26 -14.60 -1.84
C LEU A 76 -9.66 -15.20 -1.91
N LYS A 77 -9.78 -16.53 -1.78
CA LYS A 77 -11.08 -17.21 -1.73
C LYS A 77 -11.90 -16.73 -0.54
N GLY A 78 -11.27 -16.63 0.63
CA GLY A 78 -11.88 -16.07 1.84
C GLY A 78 -12.34 -14.62 1.64
N TYR A 79 -11.49 -13.78 1.05
CA TYR A 79 -11.84 -12.40 0.72
C TYR A 79 -13.03 -12.30 -0.24
N VAL A 80 -13.04 -13.07 -1.33
CA VAL A 80 -14.17 -13.10 -2.28
C VAL A 80 -15.46 -13.55 -1.60
N ARG A 81 -15.39 -14.54 -0.71
CA ARG A 81 -16.55 -14.98 0.08
C ARG A 81 -17.08 -13.86 0.98
N MET A 82 -16.21 -13.15 1.70
CA MET A 82 -16.62 -11.99 2.53
C MET A 82 -17.31 -10.91 1.68
N LEU A 83 -16.81 -10.64 0.48
CA LEU A 83 -17.45 -9.68 -0.43
C LEU A 83 -18.85 -10.15 -0.84
N GLN A 84 -19.02 -11.44 -1.15
CA GLN A 84 -20.32 -12.02 -1.49
C GLN A 84 -21.31 -11.95 -0.33
N GLU A 85 -20.87 -12.30 0.89
CA GLU A 85 -21.68 -12.24 2.11
C GLU A 85 -22.10 -10.79 2.44
N ALA A 86 -21.24 -9.81 2.17
CA ALA A 86 -21.56 -8.39 2.29
C ALA A 86 -22.42 -7.84 1.11
N GLY A 87 -22.79 -8.67 0.14
CA GLY A 87 -23.54 -8.25 -1.05
C GLY A 87 -22.76 -7.36 -2.03
N ILE A 88 -21.44 -7.31 -1.90
CA ILE A 88 -20.56 -6.45 -2.70
C ILE A 88 -20.20 -7.18 -3.99
N LYS A 89 -20.64 -6.64 -5.13
CA LYS A 89 -20.25 -7.15 -6.46
C LYS A 89 -18.80 -6.74 -6.77
N PRO A 90 -17.86 -7.69 -6.97
CA PRO A 90 -16.48 -7.37 -7.29
C PRO A 90 -16.37 -6.83 -8.72
N LYS A 91 -16.53 -5.51 -8.89
CA LYS A 91 -16.38 -4.84 -10.19
C LYS A 91 -14.92 -4.50 -10.52
N ARG A 92 -14.05 -4.43 -9.51
CA ARG A 92 -12.66 -3.96 -9.64
C ARG A 92 -11.73 -5.16 -9.85
N ARG A 93 -10.91 -5.13 -10.90
CA ARG A 93 -9.83 -6.10 -11.13
C ARG A 93 -8.52 -5.56 -10.56
N ALA A 94 -7.80 -6.40 -9.82
CA ALA A 94 -6.49 -6.10 -9.26
C ALA A 94 -5.39 -6.88 -10.02
N PRO A 95 -4.12 -6.44 -9.98
CA PRO A 95 -3.65 -5.21 -9.35
C PRO A 95 -3.98 -3.98 -10.21
N MET A 96 -4.42 -2.92 -9.54
CA MET A 96 -4.57 -1.61 -10.16
C MET A 96 -3.27 -0.85 -9.92
N LEU A 97 -2.42 -0.79 -10.94
CA LEU A 97 -1.07 -0.20 -10.85
C LEU A 97 -1.12 1.28 -10.51
N LEU A 98 -2.10 2.01 -11.04
CA LEU A 98 -2.40 3.39 -10.68
C LEU A 98 -3.93 3.55 -10.63
N PRO A 99 -4.49 4.07 -9.53
CA PRO A 99 -5.85 4.55 -9.55
C PRO A 99 -6.02 5.62 -10.62
N ASP A 100 -7.16 5.65 -11.31
CA ASP A 100 -7.47 6.77 -12.18
C ASP A 100 -7.90 7.96 -11.33
N TYR A 101 -6.92 8.79 -10.97
CA TYR A 101 -7.14 10.01 -10.19
C TYR A 101 -7.72 11.15 -11.03
N ARG A 102 -7.88 10.96 -12.35
CA ARG A 102 -8.42 11.98 -13.24
C ARG A 102 -9.92 12.05 -13.05
N GLY A 103 -10.43 13.24 -12.75
CA GLY A 103 -11.87 13.47 -12.75
C GLY A 103 -12.47 13.26 -14.13
N LYS A 104 -13.79 13.00 -14.21
CA LYS A 104 -14.51 12.80 -15.49
C LYS A 104 -14.21 13.90 -16.52
N ALA A 105 -14.05 15.14 -16.06
CA ALA A 105 -13.75 16.29 -16.91
C ALA A 105 -12.35 16.24 -17.55
N VAL A 106 -11.37 15.60 -16.90
CA VAL A 106 -10.02 15.41 -17.42
C VAL A 106 -10.00 14.23 -18.38
N LEU A 107 -10.73 13.16 -18.05
CA LEU A 107 -10.89 12.00 -18.94
C LEU A 107 -11.58 12.36 -20.26
N ALA A 108 -12.57 13.27 -20.22
CA ALA A 108 -13.24 13.77 -21.41
C ALA A 108 -12.35 14.59 -22.36
N ARG A 109 -11.17 15.02 -21.90
CA ARG A 109 -10.19 15.79 -22.68
C ARG A 109 -9.00 14.96 -23.11
N THR A 110 -9.03 13.65 -22.86
CA THR A 110 -7.95 12.76 -23.30
C THR A 110 -8.00 12.68 -24.82
N VAL A 111 -6.88 13.02 -25.45
CA VAL A 111 -6.70 12.78 -26.88
C VAL A 111 -6.35 11.31 -27.02
N ASP A 112 -7.12 10.57 -27.81
CA ASP A 112 -6.79 9.19 -28.10
C ASP A 112 -5.54 9.18 -28.97
N LEU A 113 -4.44 8.68 -28.41
CA LEU A 113 -3.16 8.58 -29.10
C LEU A 113 -2.97 7.21 -29.76
N PHE A 114 -4.01 6.35 -29.73
CA PHE A 114 -4.06 5.06 -30.40
C PHE A 114 -5.47 4.77 -30.92
#